data_AF-B6SI80-F1
#
_entry.id   AF-B6SI80-F1
#
_cell.length_a   1.000
_cell.length_b   1.000
_cell.length_c   1.000
_cell.angle_alpha   90.00
_cell.angle_beta   90.00
_cell.angle_gamma   90.00
#
_symmetry.space_group_name_H-M   'P 1'
#
loop_
_entity.id
_entity.type
_entity.pdbx_description
1 polymer ?
#
loop_
_entity_poly.entity_id
_entity_poly.type
_entity_poly.pdbx_seq_one_letter_code
_entity_poly.pdbx_strand_id
1 'polypeptide(L)'
;MEGANGVGESESERKPLSEVVGDCVQRWFQDAYKEARKGDIANQVLVAQMFFSGYGTPKNEYKGKQWMDRASRFRSSALKVGMKRPGYNASDSDSDDDANDDANQ
;
A
#
# COMPACT_ATOMS: atom_id res chain seq x y z
N MET A 1 37.45 -48.40 19.23
CA MET A 1 37.60 -46.94 19.31
C MET A 1 36.74 -46.34 18.23
N GLU A 2 35.45 -46.11 18.54
CA GLU A 2 34.51 -45.47 17.62
C GLU A 2 34.73 -43.96 17.70
N GLY A 3 35.35 -43.41 16.64
CA GLY A 3 35.52 -41.98 16.48
C GLY A 3 34.23 -41.39 15.90
N ALA A 4 33.44 -40.73 16.74
CA ALA A 4 32.32 -39.91 16.31
C ALA A 4 32.82 -38.69 15.53
N ASN A 5 32.71 -38.73 14.21
CA ASN A 5 32.87 -37.55 13.35
C ASN A 5 31.62 -36.68 13.48
N GLY A 6 31.67 -35.73 14.42
CA GLY A 6 30.74 -34.61 14.49
C GLY A 6 31.04 -33.62 13.37
N VAL A 7 30.47 -33.86 12.19
CA VAL A 7 30.42 -32.86 11.13
C VAL A 7 29.24 -31.94 11.46
N GLY A 8 29.55 -30.86 12.18
CA GLY A 8 28.68 -29.68 12.30
C GLY A 8 28.68 -28.94 10.97
N GLU A 9 28.02 -29.52 9.96
CA GLU A 9 27.68 -28.81 8.74
C GLU A 9 26.64 -27.75 9.11
N SER A 10 27.10 -26.51 9.14
CA SER A 10 26.23 -25.35 8.99
C SER A 10 25.75 -25.36 7.54
N GLU A 11 24.84 -26.30 7.24
CA GLU A 11 24.00 -26.23 6.05
C GLU A 11 23.24 -24.91 6.16
N SER A 12 23.67 -23.93 5.38
CA SER A 12 22.77 -22.84 5.01
C SER A 12 21.60 -23.49 4.28
N GLU A 13 20.57 -23.85 5.03
CA GLU A 13 19.35 -24.48 4.54
C GLU A 13 18.87 -23.67 3.33
N ARG A 14 18.85 -24.31 2.17
CA ARG A 14 18.35 -23.70 0.95
C ARG A 14 16.85 -23.50 1.11
N LYS A 15 16.46 -22.28 1.48
CA LYS A 15 15.07 -21.88 1.56
C LYS A 15 14.47 -21.67 0.17
N PRO A 16 13.20 -22.01 -0.05
CA PRO A 16 12.53 -21.68 -1.30
C PRO A 16 12.47 -20.14 -1.47
N LEU A 17 12.62 -19.66 -2.71
CA LEU A 17 12.59 -18.23 -3.00
C LEU A 17 11.31 -17.55 -2.50
N SER A 18 10.18 -18.25 -2.54
CA SER A 18 8.90 -17.76 -2.02
C SER A 18 8.95 -17.44 -0.52
N GLU A 19 9.63 -18.26 0.27
CA GLU A 19 9.82 -18.02 1.71
C GLU A 19 10.74 -16.83 1.93
N VAL A 20 11.88 -16.78 1.23
CA VAL A 20 12.83 -15.66 1.35
C VAL A 20 12.17 -14.33 0.97
N VAL A 21 11.41 -14.31 -0.13
CA VAL A 21 10.66 -13.12 -0.55
C VAL A 21 9.58 -12.80 0.47
N GLY A 22 8.81 -13.78 0.95
CA GLY A 22 7.79 -13.58 1.99
C GLY A 22 8.35 -12.93 3.25
N ASP A 23 9.48 -13.45 3.74
CA ASP A 23 10.27 -12.91 4.84
C ASP A 23 10.69 -11.45 4.59
N CYS A 24 11.21 -11.16 3.39
CA CYS A 24 11.59 -9.81 3.01
C CYS A 24 10.40 -8.85 3.04
N VAL A 25 9.25 -9.27 2.53
CA VAL A 25 8.03 -8.46 2.54
C VAL A 25 7.55 -8.22 3.98
N GLN A 26 7.60 -9.24 4.83
CA GLN A 26 7.21 -9.10 6.23
C GLN A 26 8.15 -8.14 6.99
N ARG A 27 9.45 -8.21 6.77
CA ARG A 27 10.42 -7.26 7.34
C ARG A 27 10.16 -5.85 6.83
N TRP A 28 9.91 -5.69 5.53
CA TRP A 28 9.56 -4.39 4.96
C TRP A 28 8.31 -3.78 5.61
N PHE A 29 7.27 -4.59 5.86
CA PHE A 29 6.10 -4.13 6.61
C PHE A 29 6.46 -3.65 8.01
N GLN A 30 7.31 -4.38 8.73
CA GLN A 30 7.74 -4.01 10.09
C GLN A 30 8.51 -2.69 10.11
N ASP A 31 9.43 -2.49 9.17
CA ASP A 31 10.21 -1.26 9.04
C ASP A 31 9.29 -0.07 8.73
N ALA A 32 8.40 -0.22 7.74
CA ALA A 32 7.41 0.81 7.42
C ALA A 32 6.48 1.11 8.61
N TYR A 33 6.06 0.08 9.36
CA TYR A 33 5.24 0.23 10.56
C TYR A 33 5.96 1.00 11.67
N LYS A 34 7.26 0.76 11.85
CA LYS A 34 8.09 1.48 12.82
C LYS A 34 8.17 2.97 12.48
N GLU A 35 8.43 3.32 11.22
CA GLU A 35 8.50 4.72 10.78
C GLU A 35 7.12 5.40 10.79
N ALA A 36 6.06 4.69 10.40
CA ALA A 36 4.69 5.19 10.48
C ALA A 36 4.29 5.59 11.92
N ARG A 37 4.75 4.80 12.91
CA ARG A 37 4.54 5.08 14.34
C ARG A 37 5.30 6.32 14.83
N LYS A 38 6.46 6.64 14.22
CA LYS A 38 7.20 7.88 14.51
C LYS A 38 6.52 9.13 13.95
N GLY A 39 5.47 8.96 13.13
CA GLY A 39 4.71 10.07 12.57
C GLY A 39 4.99 10.34 11.09
N ASP A 40 5.79 9.51 10.43
CA ASP A 40 6.03 9.67 8.99
C ASP A 40 4.74 9.37 8.21
N ILE A 41 4.19 10.40 7.58
CA ILE A 41 2.93 10.36 6.82
C ILE A 41 3.06 9.43 5.62
N ALA A 42 4.22 9.40 4.94
CA ALA A 42 4.42 8.53 3.78
C ALA A 42 4.34 7.06 4.20
N ASN A 43 5.00 6.73 5.31
CA ASN A 43 4.95 5.38 5.87
C ASN A 43 3.56 5.02 6.44
N GLN A 44 2.80 5.99 6.98
CA GLN A 44 1.41 5.74 7.39
C GLN A 44 0.51 5.37 6.21
N VAL A 45 0.65 6.05 5.07
CA VAL A 45 -0.07 5.72 3.83
C VAL A 45 0.38 4.34 3.30
N LEU A 46 1.68 4.06 3.30
CA LEU A 46 2.22 2.78 2.88
C LEU A 46 1.66 1.62 3.71
N VAL A 47 1.71 1.72 5.04
CA VAL A 47 1.17 0.71 5.97
C VAL A 47 -0.33 0.52 5.77
N ALA A 48 -1.09 1.59 5.53
CA ALA A 48 -2.51 1.50 5.22
C ALA A 48 -2.75 0.67 3.95
N GLN A 49 -2.00 0.94 2.87
CA GLN A 49 -2.08 0.20 1.61
C GLN A 49 -1.71 -1.29 1.79
N MET A 50 -0.67 -1.58 2.55
CA MET A 50 -0.24 -2.96 2.86
C MET A 50 -1.33 -3.73 3.62
N PHE A 51 -2.05 -3.09 4.53
CA PHE A 51 -3.22 -3.68 5.20
C PHE A 51 -4.40 -3.91 4.25
N PHE A 52 -4.64 -3.06 3.25
CA PHE A 52 -5.71 -3.26 2.27
C PHE A 52 -5.40 -4.40 1.29
N SER A 53 -4.15 -4.53 0.86
CA SER A 53 -3.73 -5.59 -0.07
C SER A 53 -3.39 -6.91 0.62
N GLY A 54 -3.06 -6.90 1.91
CA GLY A 54 -2.54 -8.07 2.63
C GLY A 54 -1.08 -8.38 2.28
N TYR A 55 -0.31 -7.35 1.90
CA TYR A 55 1.09 -7.51 1.49
C TYR A 55 2.01 -7.37 2.71
N GLY A 56 2.74 -8.44 3.05
CA GLY A 56 3.61 -8.50 4.24
C GLY A 56 2.90 -8.60 5.59
N THR A 57 1.57 -8.58 5.57
CA THR A 57 0.70 -8.64 6.75
C THR A 57 -0.65 -9.21 6.34
N PRO A 58 -1.40 -9.88 7.23
CA PRO A 58 -2.77 -10.29 6.91
C PRO A 58 -3.64 -9.10 6.51
N LYS A 59 -4.42 -9.27 5.44
CA LYS A 59 -5.35 -8.24 4.97
C LYS A 59 -6.29 -7.84 6.10
N ASN A 60 -6.34 -6.54 6.39
CA ASN A 60 -7.20 -5.98 7.43
C ASN A 60 -7.61 -4.55 7.05
N GLU A 61 -8.75 -4.44 6.39
CA GLU A 61 -9.27 -3.16 5.88
C GLU A 61 -9.58 -2.17 7.01
N TYR A 62 -9.97 -2.67 8.18
CA TYR A 62 -10.24 -1.82 9.35
C TYR A 62 -8.96 -1.14 9.86
N LYS A 63 -7.86 -1.89 10.00
CA LYS A 63 -6.55 -1.30 10.34
C LYS A 63 -6.04 -0.38 9.24
N GLY A 64 -6.23 -0.74 7.97
CA GLY A 64 -5.89 0.11 6.83
C GLY A 64 -6.57 1.48 6.90
N LYS A 65 -7.88 1.52 7.19
CA LYS A 65 -8.63 2.78 7.38
C LYS A 65 -8.09 3.60 8.56
N GLN A 66 -7.80 2.98 9.71
CA GLN A 66 -7.24 3.71 10.85
C GLN A 66 -5.89 4.38 10.53
N TRP A 67 -5.00 3.69 9.81
CA TRP A 67 -3.73 4.26 9.38
C TRP A 67 -3.92 5.38 8.34
N MET A 68 -4.88 5.22 7.43
CA MET A 68 -5.25 6.25 6.47
C MET A 68 -5.83 7.50 7.16
N ASP A 69 -6.70 7.33 8.16
CA ASP A 69 -7.27 8.42 8.95
C ASP A 69 -6.19 9.15 9.77
N ARG A 70 -5.18 8.42 10.24
CA ARG A 70 -4.03 9.01 10.92
C ARG A 70 -3.18 9.87 9.97
N ALA A 71 -2.95 9.38 8.75
CA ALA A 71 -2.24 10.13 7.71
C ALA A 71 -3.06 11.34 7.21
N SER A 72 -4.38 11.18 7.08
CA SER A 72 -5.28 12.23 6.58
C SER A 72 -5.37 13.42 7.53
N ARG A 73 -5.35 13.19 8.86
CA ARG A 73 -5.32 14.25 9.87
C ARG A 73 -4.13 15.20 9.73
N PHE A 74 -2.98 14.70 9.30
CA PHE A 74 -1.82 15.54 8.97
C PHE A 74 -1.91 16.17 7.57
N ARG A 75 -2.62 15.52 6.65
CA ARG A 75 -2.92 16.00 5.29
C ARG A 75 -4.08 17.00 5.20
N SER A 76 -4.83 17.25 6.29
CA SER A 76 -6.00 18.14 6.31
C SER A 76 -5.72 19.59 5.89
N SER A 77 -4.45 20.01 5.76
CA SER A 77 -4.07 21.28 5.13
C SER A 77 -3.68 21.18 3.65
N ALA A 78 -3.39 19.99 3.09
CA ALA A 78 -2.76 19.89 1.77
C ALA A 78 -3.43 18.94 0.76
N LEU A 79 -4.13 17.87 1.16
CA LEU A 79 -4.43 16.77 0.24
C LEU A 79 -5.88 16.29 0.28
N LYS A 80 -6.79 17.26 0.07
CA LYS A 80 -8.17 17.00 -0.38
C LYS A 80 -8.27 16.73 -1.90
N VAL A 81 -7.13 16.58 -2.57
CA VAL A 81 -7.00 16.22 -3.99
C VAL A 81 -6.28 14.87 -4.06
N GLY A 82 -6.93 13.82 -4.55
CA GLY A 82 -6.22 12.60 -4.95
C GLY A 82 -6.84 11.24 -4.61
N MET A 83 -8.05 11.17 -4.03
CA MET A 83 -8.74 9.88 -3.84
C MET A 83 -9.82 9.61 -4.90
N LYS A 84 -9.59 10.04 -6.15
CA LYS A 84 -10.25 9.39 -7.29
C LYS A 84 -9.54 8.05 -7.50
N ARG A 85 -10.31 6.96 -7.55
CA ARG A 85 -9.81 5.65 -7.98
C ARG A 85 -9.07 5.85 -9.31
N PRO A 86 -7.91 5.22 -9.58
CA PRO A 86 -7.31 5.21 -10.91
C PRO A 86 -8.25 4.45 -11.86
N GLY A 87 -9.25 5.17 -12.37
CA GLY A 87 -10.25 4.70 -13.28
C GLY A 87 -10.46 5.84 -14.25
N TYR A 88 -10.02 5.62 -15.48
CA TYR A 88 -10.33 6.40 -16.66
C TYR A 88 -11.65 7.17 -16.54
N ASN A 89 -11.60 8.49 -16.70
CA ASN A 89 -12.75 9.27 -17.13
C ASN A 89 -12.26 10.34 -18.10
N ALA A 90 -11.63 9.89 -19.19
CA ALA A 90 -11.57 10.65 -20.42
C ALA A 90 -12.89 10.35 -21.16
N SER A 91 -13.92 11.10 -20.81
CA SER A 91 -15.06 11.32 -21.69
C SER A 91 -15.24 12.83 -21.73
N ASP A 92 -14.30 13.48 -22.42
CA ASP A 92 -14.61 14.70 -23.16
C ASP A 92 -15.60 14.26 -24.25
N SER A 93 -16.86 14.16 -23.85
CA SER A 93 -17.97 14.11 -24.80
C SER A 93 -18.61 15.48 -24.72
N ASP A 94 -17.93 16.45 -25.32
CA ASP A 94 -18.52 17.71 -25.73
C ASP A 94 -19.65 17.36 -26.70
N SER A 95 -20.87 17.35 -26.19
CA SER A 95 -22.07 17.44 -27.02
C SER A 95 -22.64 18.82 -26.71
N ASP A 96 -22.10 19.82 -27.41
CA ASP A 96 -22.69 21.15 -27.53
C ASP A 96 -24.08 21.00 -28.17
N ASP A 97 -25.13 21.10 -27.37
CA ASP A 97 -26.50 21.33 -27.85
C ASP A 97 -27.08 22.50 -27.04
N ASP A 98 -26.50 23.68 -27.24
CA ASP A 98 -27.12 24.97 -26.93
C ASP A 98 -27.18 25.79 -28.23
N ALA A 99 -28.30 25.65 -28.94
CA ALA A 99 -28.78 26.67 -29.86
C ALA A 99 -30.27 26.90 -29.57
N ASN A 100 -30.53 27.72 -28.55
CA ASN A 100 -31.69 28.61 -28.58
C ASN A 100 -31.52 29.55 -29.77
N ASP A 101 -32.40 29.47 -30.76
CA ASP A 101 -32.70 30.60 -31.63
C ASP A 101 -34.11 31.08 -31.29
N ASP A 102 -34.12 32.21 -30.59
CA ASP A 102 -35.28 33.02 -30.28
C ASP A 102 -35.58 33.90 -31.52
N ALA A 103 -36.85 33.90 -31.93
CA ALA A 103 -37.53 34.93 -32.70
C ALA A 103 -36.98 35.39 -34.08
N ASN A 104 -37.71 35.04 -35.15
CA ASN A 104 -38.26 36.05 -36.07
C ASN A 104 -39.42 35.52 -36.94
N GLN A 105 -40.55 36.25 -36.89
CA GLN A 105 -41.75 36.26 -37.75
C GLN A 105 -42.91 35.31 -37.42
#